data_AF-A0A846DD42-F1
#
_entry.id   AF-A0A846DD42-F1
#
_cell.length_a   1.000
_cell.length_b   1.000
_cell.length_c   1.000
_cell.angle_alpha   90.00
_cell.angle_beta   90.00
_cell.angle_gamma   90.00
#
_symmetry.space_group_name_H-M   'P 1'
#
loop_
_entity.id
_entity.type
_entity.pdbx_description
1 polymer ?
#
loop_
_entity_poly.entity_id
_entity_poly.type
_entity_poly.pdbx_seq_one_letter_code
_entity_poly.pdbx_strand_id
1 'polypeptide(L)'
;MSKGEKILQNYYPNESIDYLDASVTSRTIIDDYLYKRKPVIIRGLIDDWEASKKWSFSWFQEKYGNIYTNVFPSGNEAKSSQMRLKKMFAKMQQGEILYSSLYTKELFPILSPDYPLAGTILSDTKFNWLLDLPKTIHGDMNVIFIGNTGTGIKNHQDSMGTHLWSAQIMGTKRWIVSPPEESEFMYEGKADWLKREESIEKYPNFKEAKALDFILETGEILIIPVGWWHQTEILSDSISITHDLVNETNYHHYISELNKSHHIDPKVETFYRASQSIKANWAAQLTQRKTTPIERIYYSISFEELLEKYLIPHQAVILQNQINHWPALHKWNLDYFRERFGNAFIQYFHGHDDKSKKIRLRKYLESNFDQPHYSMWCLDDFYDILAEDFDTIEPLNNKEKDWILELPKKELNALTWIFMGTKGSGIANHTDRLGQHVYSAQISGRKRWLLHPPEDTKWMYDGQVDLTNPDLVKYPLYMNASAPYDFVLEPGEVLILPNGWSHQTLTLSDSISLSHDFMNVSNIDSFLERMEARKGKKYMKSETIKPIIFHWKEKRDALRQQTII
;
A
#
# COMPACT_ATOMS: atom_id res chain seq x y z
N MET A 1 -17.57 36.05 -24.13
CA MET A 1 -17.16 35.63 -22.77
C MET A 1 -15.89 36.39 -22.44
N SER A 2 -15.97 37.34 -21.49
CA SER A 2 -14.82 38.08 -20.98
C SER A 2 -13.87 37.14 -20.24
N LYS A 3 -12.56 37.40 -20.32
CA LYS A 3 -11.55 36.81 -19.42
C LYS A 3 -12.03 37.02 -17.98
N GLY A 4 -12.41 35.94 -17.28
CA GLY A 4 -12.67 35.98 -15.83
C GLY A 4 -13.97 35.37 -15.32
N GLU A 5 -14.91 34.96 -16.15
CA GLU A 5 -16.07 34.19 -15.66
C GLU A 5 -15.73 32.70 -15.62
N LYS A 6 -15.17 32.28 -14.49
CA LYS A 6 -14.94 30.88 -14.15
C LYS A 6 -16.26 30.12 -14.33
N ILE A 7 -16.25 29.04 -15.11
CA ILE A 7 -17.21 27.96 -14.90
C ILE A 7 -16.79 27.30 -13.56
N LEU A 8 -17.14 27.93 -12.42
CA LEU A 8 -17.15 27.28 -11.11
C LEU A 8 -18.51 26.61 -10.97
N GLN A 9 -18.83 25.62 -11.80
CA GLN A 9 -19.83 24.65 -11.39
C GLN A 9 -19.13 23.72 -10.40
N ASN A 10 -19.02 24.17 -9.14
CA ASN A 10 -18.45 23.40 -8.06
C ASN A 10 -19.32 22.15 -7.82
N TYR A 11 -19.04 21.07 -8.54
CA TYR A 11 -19.54 19.73 -8.23
C TYR A 11 -18.75 19.10 -7.06
N TYR A 12 -17.69 19.77 -6.59
CA TYR A 12 -17.06 19.62 -5.28
C TYR A 12 -17.34 20.89 -4.45
N PRO A 13 -18.48 20.99 -3.75
CA PRO A 13 -18.79 22.19 -2.97
C PRO A 13 -17.73 22.35 -1.87
N ASN A 14 -17.00 23.48 -1.91
CA ASN A 14 -16.01 23.96 -0.94
C ASN A 14 -14.53 23.61 -1.15
N GLU A 15 -14.15 22.98 -2.27
CA GLU A 15 -12.73 22.78 -2.59
C GLU A 15 -12.35 23.44 -3.91
N SER A 16 -11.20 24.11 -3.92
CA SER A 16 -10.56 24.66 -5.10
C SER A 16 -9.20 24.02 -5.27
N ILE A 17 -8.70 23.96 -6.51
CA ILE A 17 -7.31 23.55 -6.72
C ILE A 17 -6.35 24.58 -6.13
N ASP A 18 -5.28 24.08 -5.51
CA ASP A 18 -4.23 24.91 -4.95
C ASP A 18 -3.29 25.42 -6.05
N TYR A 19 -2.71 26.60 -5.80
CA TYR A 19 -1.74 27.23 -6.67
C TYR A 19 -0.44 27.47 -5.91
N LEU A 20 0.68 27.03 -6.49
CA LEU A 20 2.03 27.26 -6.00
C LEU A 20 2.80 28.12 -7.01
N ASP A 21 3.83 28.81 -6.54
CA ASP A 21 4.78 29.52 -7.39
C ASP A 21 6.02 28.67 -7.69
N ALA A 22 6.86 29.16 -8.61
CA ALA A 22 8.05 28.48 -9.10
C ALA A 22 9.13 28.22 -8.03
N SER A 23 9.06 28.84 -6.85
CA SER A 23 10.01 28.61 -5.76
C SER A 23 9.72 27.34 -4.96
N VAL A 24 8.60 26.67 -5.23
CA VAL A 24 8.24 25.40 -4.61
C VAL A 24 9.35 24.35 -4.79
N THR A 25 9.57 23.54 -3.76
CA THR A 25 10.53 22.44 -3.82
C THR A 25 9.85 21.11 -4.12
N SER A 26 10.59 20.15 -4.71
CA SER A 26 10.14 18.77 -4.89
C SER A 26 9.60 18.14 -3.60
N ARG A 27 10.27 18.41 -2.46
CA ARG A 27 9.87 17.88 -1.15
C ARG A 27 8.51 18.41 -0.72
N THR A 28 8.27 19.71 -0.87
CA THR A 28 6.97 20.33 -0.56
C THR A 28 5.85 19.68 -1.37
N ILE A 29 6.05 19.45 -2.67
CA ILE A 29 5.04 18.79 -3.51
C ILE A 29 4.80 17.35 -3.06
N ILE A 30 5.87 16.61 -2.76
CA ILE A 30 5.74 15.23 -2.28
C ILE A 30 4.95 15.16 -0.97
N ASP A 31 5.32 15.96 0.04
CA ASP A 31 4.73 15.95 1.38
C ASP A 31 3.30 16.48 1.41
N ASP A 32 3.07 17.64 0.81
CA ASP A 32 1.83 18.37 0.97
C ASP A 32 0.78 18.01 -0.08
N TYR A 33 1.20 17.43 -1.20
CA TYR A 33 0.32 17.11 -2.32
C TYR A 33 0.31 15.62 -2.66
N LEU A 34 1.45 15.00 -2.98
CA LEU A 34 1.43 13.61 -3.48
C LEU A 34 1.09 12.58 -2.40
N TYR A 35 1.66 12.67 -1.20
CA TYR A 35 1.27 11.81 -0.07
C TYR A 35 -0.18 12.01 0.35
N LYS A 36 -0.70 13.24 0.23
CA LYS A 36 -2.09 13.59 0.52
C LYS A 36 -3.02 13.35 -0.69
N ARG A 37 -2.47 12.89 -1.81
CA ARG A 37 -3.14 12.63 -3.10
C ARG A 37 -3.96 13.82 -3.58
N LYS A 38 -3.40 15.03 -3.52
CA LYS A 38 -4.04 16.27 -3.98
C LYS A 38 -3.42 16.80 -5.28
N PRO A 39 -4.22 17.17 -6.29
CA PRO A 39 -3.73 17.87 -7.47
C PRO A 39 -3.35 19.30 -7.13
N VAL A 40 -2.42 19.87 -7.90
CA VAL A 40 -1.92 21.22 -7.67
C VAL A 40 -1.44 21.86 -8.96
N ILE A 41 -1.61 23.18 -9.07
CA ILE A 41 -1.10 23.97 -10.18
C ILE A 41 0.15 24.75 -9.73
N ILE A 42 1.18 24.76 -10.57
CA ILE A 42 2.40 25.54 -10.38
C ILE A 42 2.48 26.62 -11.44
N ARG A 43 2.74 27.86 -11.02
CA ARG A 43 2.88 29.05 -11.86
C ARG A 43 4.31 29.54 -11.91
N GLY A 44 4.71 30.08 -13.06
CA GLY A 44 6.02 30.70 -13.24
C GLY A 44 7.16 29.72 -13.52
N LEU A 45 6.91 28.41 -13.42
CA LEU A 45 7.97 27.40 -13.55
C LEU A 45 8.48 27.24 -15.00
N ILE A 46 7.68 27.64 -15.99
CA ILE A 46 7.97 27.47 -17.43
C ILE A 46 7.95 28.79 -18.21
N ASP A 47 7.96 29.92 -17.53
CA ASP A 47 7.88 31.25 -18.16
C ASP A 47 9.08 31.51 -19.09
N ASP A 48 10.24 30.94 -18.73
CA ASP A 48 11.46 31.08 -19.51
C ASP A 48 11.59 30.08 -20.67
N TRP A 49 10.70 29.09 -20.77
CA TRP A 49 10.73 28.10 -21.86
C TRP A 49 10.54 28.77 -23.22
N GLU A 50 11.41 28.43 -24.16
CA GLU A 50 11.32 28.92 -25.53
C GLU A 50 10.07 28.39 -26.24
N ALA A 51 9.58 27.22 -25.83
CA ALA A 51 8.31 26.65 -26.25
C ALA A 51 7.15 27.64 -26.02
N SER A 52 7.05 28.24 -24.83
CA SER A 52 6.00 29.21 -24.48
C SER A 52 6.03 30.49 -25.33
N LYS A 53 7.18 30.79 -25.94
CA LYS A 53 7.39 31.98 -26.78
C LYS A 53 7.22 31.69 -28.28
N LYS A 54 7.62 30.50 -28.74
CA LYS A 54 7.72 30.15 -30.17
C LYS A 54 6.60 29.25 -30.66
N TRP A 55 6.13 28.33 -29.82
CA TRP A 55 5.23 27.26 -30.28
C TRP A 55 3.85 27.81 -30.61
N SER A 56 3.41 27.49 -31.83
CA SER A 56 2.12 27.84 -32.38
C SER A 56 1.75 26.83 -33.45
N PHE A 57 0.49 26.79 -33.86
CA PHE A 57 0.06 25.89 -34.95
C PHE A 57 0.83 26.17 -36.25
N SER A 58 1.06 27.44 -36.59
CA SER A 58 1.84 27.82 -37.77
C SER A 58 3.30 27.35 -37.66
N TRP A 59 3.92 27.52 -36.49
CA TRP A 59 5.29 27.05 -36.25
C TRP A 59 5.41 25.53 -36.38
N PHE A 60 4.51 24.76 -35.76
CA PHE A 60 4.49 23.30 -35.89
C PHE A 60 4.20 22.87 -37.33
N GLN A 61 3.31 23.56 -38.03
CA GLN A 61 3.02 23.28 -39.43
C GLN A 61 4.25 23.50 -40.32
N GLU A 62 5.01 24.58 -40.10
CA GLU A 62 6.20 24.92 -40.88
C GLU A 62 7.35 23.93 -40.62
N LYS A 63 7.70 23.69 -39.35
CA LYS A 63 8.85 22.85 -38.98
C LYS A 63 8.55 21.36 -39.07
N TYR A 64 7.36 20.96 -38.63
CA TYR A 64 7.01 19.56 -38.36
C TYR A 64 5.76 19.08 -39.10
N GLY A 65 5.24 19.86 -40.04
CA GLY A 65 4.00 19.56 -40.75
C GLY A 65 3.98 18.21 -41.49
N ASN A 66 5.13 17.61 -41.79
CA ASN A 66 5.22 16.31 -42.46
C ASN A 66 5.23 15.10 -41.51
N ILE A 67 5.35 15.31 -40.19
CA ILE A 67 5.32 14.23 -39.20
C ILE A 67 3.90 13.67 -39.05
N TYR A 68 3.81 12.36 -38.89
CA TYR A 68 2.56 11.66 -38.61
C TYR A 68 2.23 11.74 -37.12
N THR A 69 0.97 11.95 -36.81
CA THR A 69 0.43 11.85 -35.47
C THR A 69 -0.90 11.11 -35.49
N ASN A 70 -1.27 10.53 -34.35
CA ASN A 70 -2.63 10.06 -34.12
C ASN A 70 -3.52 11.28 -33.92
N VAL A 71 -4.64 11.33 -34.64
CA VAL A 71 -5.62 12.42 -34.62
C VAL A 71 -6.99 11.86 -34.30
N PHE A 72 -7.72 12.58 -33.45
CA PHE A 72 -9.02 12.21 -32.92
C PHE A 72 -10.03 13.33 -33.22
N PRO A 73 -11.16 13.01 -33.87
CA PRO A 73 -12.22 13.97 -34.13
C PRO A 73 -13.15 14.11 -32.94
N SER A 74 -13.50 15.36 -32.59
CA SER A 74 -14.51 15.69 -31.59
C SER A 74 -14.35 14.95 -30.25
N GLY A 75 -13.12 14.73 -29.79
CA GLY A 75 -12.84 14.01 -28.56
C GLY A 75 -13.22 12.52 -28.57
N ASN A 76 -13.51 11.91 -29.73
CA ASN A 76 -13.89 10.50 -29.82
C ASN A 76 -12.66 9.61 -30.02
N GLU A 77 -12.10 9.12 -28.92
CA GLU A 77 -10.91 8.27 -28.91
C GLU A 77 -11.09 6.92 -29.62
N ALA A 78 -12.33 6.42 -29.72
CA ALA A 78 -12.63 5.21 -30.47
C ALA A 78 -12.49 5.37 -31.99
N LYS A 79 -12.34 6.61 -32.48
CA LYS A 79 -12.17 6.94 -33.90
C LYS A 79 -10.87 7.69 -34.14
N SER A 80 -9.74 7.00 -33.96
CA SER A 80 -8.43 7.59 -34.27
C SER A 80 -8.03 7.35 -35.73
N SER A 81 -7.23 8.26 -36.28
CA SER A 81 -6.59 8.07 -37.58
C SER A 81 -5.19 8.67 -37.58
N GLN A 82 -4.26 8.06 -38.32
CA GLN A 82 -2.96 8.65 -38.53
C GLN A 82 -2.98 9.63 -39.71
N MET A 83 -2.48 10.84 -39.48
CA MET A 83 -2.26 11.80 -40.54
C MET A 83 -1.10 12.74 -40.25
N ARG A 84 -0.61 13.42 -41.29
CA ARG A 84 0.43 14.43 -41.16
C ARG A 84 -0.11 15.67 -40.44
N LEU A 85 0.70 16.29 -39.59
CA LEU A 85 0.32 17.51 -38.85
C LEU A 85 -0.21 18.62 -39.77
N LYS A 86 0.41 18.87 -40.93
CA LYS A 86 -0.08 19.87 -41.89
C LYS A 86 -1.49 19.56 -42.43
N LYS A 87 -1.83 18.28 -42.57
CA LYS A 87 -3.17 17.85 -43.03
C LYS A 87 -4.20 18.05 -41.91
N MET A 88 -3.82 17.76 -40.67
CA MET A 88 -4.66 18.03 -39.49
C MET A 88 -4.96 19.53 -39.37
N PHE A 89 -3.96 20.40 -39.45
CA PHE A 89 -4.17 21.85 -39.41
C PHE A 89 -5.05 22.36 -40.56
N ALA A 90 -4.87 21.86 -41.78
CA ALA A 90 -5.74 22.21 -42.91
C ALA A 90 -7.20 21.81 -42.68
N LYS A 91 -7.45 20.65 -42.04
CA LYS A 91 -8.80 20.21 -41.66
C LYS A 91 -9.40 21.07 -40.56
N MET A 92 -8.60 21.47 -39.57
CA MET A 92 -9.03 22.42 -38.54
C MET A 92 -9.46 23.76 -39.13
N GLN A 93 -8.70 24.29 -40.10
CA GLN A 93 -9.05 25.51 -40.83
C GLN A 93 -10.34 25.37 -41.64
N GLN A 94 -10.70 24.15 -42.06
CA GLN A 94 -11.97 23.83 -42.71
C GLN A 94 -13.13 23.65 -41.72
N GLY A 95 -12.89 23.83 -40.41
CA GLY A 95 -13.90 23.75 -39.36
C GLY A 95 -14.00 22.39 -38.66
N GLU A 96 -13.13 21.43 -38.96
CA GLU A 96 -13.09 20.17 -38.22
C GLU A 96 -12.53 20.38 -36.80
N ILE A 97 -13.18 19.79 -35.80
CA ILE A 97 -12.74 19.84 -34.39
C ILE A 97 -11.89 18.59 -34.13
N LEU A 98 -10.58 18.79 -33.93
CA LEU A 98 -9.57 17.74 -33.90
C LEU A 98 -8.60 17.95 -32.73
N TYR A 99 -8.06 16.87 -32.18
CA TYR A 99 -6.82 16.93 -31.40
C TYR A 99 -5.88 15.79 -31.77
N SER A 100 -4.62 15.91 -31.39
CA SER A 100 -3.61 14.88 -31.55
C SER A 100 -2.89 14.55 -30.25
N SER A 101 -2.45 13.30 -30.11
CA SER A 101 -1.45 12.86 -29.14
C SER A 101 -0.14 12.53 -29.86
N LEU A 102 0.78 13.49 -29.87
CA LEU A 102 2.08 13.35 -30.53
C LEU A 102 3.08 12.78 -29.52
N TYR A 103 3.34 11.48 -29.60
CA TYR A 103 4.42 10.84 -28.84
C TYR A 103 5.77 11.30 -29.39
N THR A 104 6.66 11.72 -28.49
CA THR A 104 7.89 12.41 -28.88
C THR A 104 9.12 11.52 -28.96
N LYS A 105 9.01 10.18 -28.92
CA LYS A 105 10.15 9.24 -28.93
C LYS A 105 11.32 9.66 -29.85
N GLU A 106 11.04 9.96 -31.11
CA GLU A 106 12.03 10.37 -32.11
C GLU A 106 12.29 11.89 -32.13
N LEU A 107 11.35 12.68 -31.62
CA LEU A 107 11.38 14.15 -31.65
C LEU A 107 11.98 14.76 -30.39
N PHE A 108 12.07 14.00 -29.30
CA PHE A 108 12.46 14.47 -27.98
C PHE A 108 13.84 15.14 -28.00
N PRO A 109 14.89 14.60 -28.65
CA PRO A 109 16.19 15.29 -28.73
C PRO A 109 16.14 16.63 -29.46
N ILE A 110 15.16 16.81 -30.36
CA ILE A 110 15.01 18.01 -31.20
C ILE A 110 14.16 19.06 -30.49
N LEU A 111 13.11 18.64 -29.78
CA LEU A 111 12.14 19.51 -29.13
C LEU A 111 12.54 19.87 -27.68
N SER A 112 13.22 18.98 -26.95
CA SER A 112 13.63 19.22 -25.55
C SER A 112 14.47 20.48 -25.30
N PRO A 113 15.25 21.03 -26.26
CA PRO A 113 15.88 22.34 -26.09
C PRO A 113 14.88 23.51 -25.93
N ASP A 114 13.65 23.39 -26.45
CA ASP A 114 12.63 24.44 -26.31
C ASP A 114 11.93 24.42 -24.94
N TYR A 115 11.95 23.28 -24.24
CA TYR A 115 11.39 23.10 -22.89
C TYR A 115 12.41 22.40 -21.97
N PRO A 116 13.55 23.04 -21.68
CA PRO A 116 14.57 22.42 -20.85
C PRO A 116 14.04 22.15 -19.44
N LEU A 117 14.08 20.89 -19.01
CA LEU A 117 13.74 20.54 -17.63
C LEU A 117 14.80 21.03 -16.64
N ALA A 118 16.05 21.18 -17.10
CA ALA A 118 17.18 21.59 -16.27
C ALA A 118 16.91 22.94 -15.60
N GLY A 119 17.17 23.01 -14.28
CA GLY A 119 16.88 24.20 -13.48
C GLY A 119 15.45 24.28 -12.95
N THR A 120 14.58 23.34 -13.31
CA THR A 120 13.24 23.18 -12.73
C THR A 120 13.18 21.96 -11.82
N ILE A 121 12.18 21.92 -10.93
CA ILE A 121 11.86 20.73 -10.12
C ILE A 121 11.56 19.48 -10.98
N LEU A 122 11.16 19.65 -12.24
CA LEU A 122 10.87 18.54 -13.15
C LEU A 122 12.13 17.79 -13.61
N SER A 123 13.33 18.32 -13.35
CA SER A 123 14.61 17.64 -13.58
C SER A 123 15.17 16.93 -12.36
N ASP A 124 14.53 17.06 -11.20
CA ASP A 124 14.98 16.41 -9.96
C ASP A 124 14.69 14.91 -10.01
N THR A 125 15.73 14.10 -10.04
CA THR A 125 15.61 12.63 -10.05
C THR A 125 15.06 12.08 -8.73
N LYS A 126 14.98 12.89 -7.66
CA LYS A 126 14.22 12.53 -6.45
C LYS A 126 12.72 12.80 -6.60
N PHE A 127 12.35 13.76 -7.45
CA PHE A 127 10.96 14.09 -7.74
C PHE A 127 10.36 13.16 -8.79
N ASN A 128 11.12 12.85 -9.85
CA ASN A 128 10.73 11.94 -10.91
C ASN A 128 11.79 10.87 -11.18
N TRP A 129 11.59 9.70 -10.57
CA TRP A 129 12.47 8.54 -10.67
C TRP A 129 12.55 7.99 -12.10
N LEU A 130 11.53 8.24 -12.93
CA LEU A 130 11.55 7.83 -14.34
C LEU A 130 12.69 8.48 -15.13
N LEU A 131 13.27 9.58 -14.64
CA LEU A 131 14.44 10.21 -15.24
C LEU A 131 15.73 9.38 -15.12
N ASP A 132 15.76 8.39 -14.24
CA ASP A 132 16.88 7.44 -14.13
C ASP A 132 16.89 6.41 -15.26
N LEU A 133 15.77 6.24 -15.98
CA LEU A 133 15.67 5.29 -17.08
C LEU A 133 16.59 5.69 -18.26
N PRO A 134 16.87 4.76 -19.19
CA PRO A 134 17.61 5.12 -20.39
C PRO A 134 16.90 6.22 -21.19
N LYS A 135 17.66 7.24 -21.63
CA LYS A 135 17.15 8.37 -22.44
C LYS A 135 16.34 7.95 -23.67
N THR A 136 16.62 6.77 -24.22
CA THR A 136 15.90 6.18 -25.36
C THR A 136 14.42 5.90 -25.08
N ILE A 137 14.04 5.83 -23.80
CA ILE A 137 12.66 5.56 -23.34
C ILE A 137 12.00 6.85 -22.85
N HIS A 138 12.75 7.92 -22.57
CA HIS A 138 12.18 9.18 -22.08
C HIS A 138 11.13 9.75 -23.04
N GLY A 139 11.40 9.71 -24.34
CA GLY A 139 10.43 10.17 -25.33
C GLY A 139 9.16 9.30 -25.44
N ASP A 140 9.14 8.09 -24.87
CA ASP A 140 7.94 7.26 -24.76
C ASP A 140 7.01 7.74 -23.63
N MET A 141 7.53 8.50 -22.66
CA MET A 141 6.79 9.09 -21.54
C MET A 141 6.31 10.52 -21.81
N ASN A 142 6.76 11.11 -22.92
CA ASN A 142 6.49 12.50 -23.29
C ASN A 142 5.46 12.56 -24.43
N VAL A 143 4.32 13.18 -24.16
CA VAL A 143 3.27 13.40 -25.16
C VAL A 143 2.99 14.89 -25.31
N ILE A 144 2.93 15.36 -26.56
CA ILE A 144 2.48 16.70 -26.90
C ILE A 144 1.05 16.61 -27.40
N PHE A 145 0.14 17.33 -26.73
CA PHE A 145 -1.24 17.46 -27.16
C PHE A 145 -1.43 18.75 -27.94
N ILE A 146 -1.96 18.64 -29.16
CA ILE A 146 -2.25 19.78 -30.05
C ILE A 146 -3.72 19.67 -30.48
N GLY A 147 -4.53 20.71 -30.29
CA GLY A 147 -5.96 20.64 -30.63
C GLY A 147 -6.67 21.99 -30.65
N ASN A 148 -7.73 22.11 -31.45
CA ASN A 148 -8.56 23.32 -31.54
C ASN A 148 -9.77 23.26 -30.59
N THR A 149 -10.44 24.41 -30.39
CA THR A 149 -11.57 24.54 -29.46
C THR A 149 -12.67 23.49 -29.68
N GLY A 150 -13.24 22.96 -28.59
CA GLY A 150 -14.40 22.06 -28.60
C GLY A 150 -14.08 20.56 -28.63
N THR A 151 -12.81 20.20 -28.43
CA THR A 151 -12.33 18.82 -28.33
C THR A 151 -11.71 18.56 -26.96
N GLY A 152 -11.33 17.32 -26.66
CA GLY A 152 -10.64 16.98 -25.43
C GLY A 152 -10.54 15.47 -25.21
N ILE A 153 -9.95 15.09 -24.09
CA ILE A 153 -9.77 13.70 -23.67
C ILE A 153 -10.93 13.33 -22.76
N LYS A 154 -11.52 12.14 -22.95
CA LYS A 154 -12.65 11.65 -22.14
C LYS A 154 -12.21 11.33 -20.71
N ASN A 155 -13.18 11.18 -19.81
CA ASN A 155 -12.91 10.82 -18.41
C ASN A 155 -12.18 9.47 -18.31
N HIS A 156 -10.97 9.47 -17.76
CA HIS A 156 -10.12 8.29 -17.62
C HIS A 156 -9.14 8.42 -16.44
N GLN A 157 -8.40 7.35 -16.16
CA GLN A 157 -7.22 7.33 -15.29
C GLN A 157 -6.00 6.99 -16.14
N ASP A 158 -4.84 7.55 -15.78
CA ASP A 158 -3.58 7.17 -16.42
C ASP A 158 -3.22 5.71 -16.10
N SER A 159 -2.67 5.04 -17.10
CA SER A 159 -2.20 3.66 -16.99
C SER A 159 -0.87 3.55 -16.22
N MET A 160 -0.45 2.33 -15.86
CA MET A 160 0.82 2.03 -15.16
C MET A 160 0.98 2.55 -13.73
N GLY A 161 0.02 3.27 -13.17
CA GLY A 161 0.12 3.75 -11.78
C GLY A 161 1.06 4.94 -11.60
N THR A 162 1.23 5.75 -12.64
CA THR A 162 2.04 6.98 -12.62
C THR A 162 1.24 8.15 -12.03
N HIS A 163 1.93 9.10 -11.41
CA HIS A 163 1.46 10.48 -11.35
C HIS A 163 1.65 11.10 -12.75
N LEU A 164 1.06 12.26 -13.00
CA LEU A 164 1.25 13.00 -14.25
C LEU A 164 1.55 14.47 -13.94
N TRP A 165 2.39 15.10 -14.77
CA TRP A 165 2.40 16.54 -14.89
C TRP A 165 2.05 17.01 -16.31
N SER A 166 1.35 18.14 -16.41
CA SER A 166 0.87 18.72 -17.68
C SER A 166 1.16 20.21 -17.73
N ALA A 167 2.07 20.61 -18.63
CA ALA A 167 2.42 21.99 -18.90
C ALA A 167 1.56 22.56 -20.04
N GLN A 168 0.85 23.66 -19.80
CA GLN A 168 0.07 24.34 -20.83
C GLN A 168 0.94 25.40 -21.52
N ILE A 169 1.37 25.10 -22.76
CA ILE A 169 2.32 25.94 -23.51
C ILE A 169 1.61 27.04 -24.29
N MET A 170 0.43 26.74 -24.84
CA MET A 170 -0.37 27.67 -25.62
C MET A 170 -1.85 27.43 -25.34
N GLY A 171 -2.64 28.49 -25.25
CA GLY A 171 -4.09 28.41 -25.10
C GLY A 171 -4.54 28.07 -23.68
N THR A 172 -5.79 27.60 -23.58
CA THR A 172 -6.47 27.33 -22.31
C THR A 172 -7.24 26.02 -22.39
N LYS A 173 -7.11 25.19 -21.37
CA LYS A 173 -7.76 23.89 -21.28
C LYS A 173 -8.52 23.77 -19.97
N ARG A 174 -9.80 23.42 -20.02
CA ARG A 174 -10.59 23.05 -18.84
C ARG A 174 -10.22 21.63 -18.42
N TRP A 175 -10.05 21.42 -17.12
CA TRP A 175 -9.81 20.15 -16.48
C TRP A 175 -10.92 19.89 -15.48
N ILE A 176 -11.55 18.73 -15.60
CA ILE A 176 -12.54 18.23 -14.67
C ILE A 176 -11.96 16.95 -14.07
N VAL A 177 -11.62 16.99 -12.79
CA VAL A 177 -10.86 15.90 -12.14
C VAL A 177 -11.56 15.41 -10.88
N SER A 178 -11.63 14.09 -10.72
CA SER A 178 -12.28 13.43 -9.57
C SER A 178 -11.28 12.57 -8.81
N PRO A 179 -11.32 12.57 -7.47
CA PRO A 179 -10.39 11.79 -6.68
C PRO A 179 -10.64 10.28 -6.83
N PRO A 180 -9.67 9.41 -6.53
CA PRO A 180 -9.78 7.96 -6.69
C PRO A 180 -10.98 7.34 -5.97
N GLU A 181 -11.43 7.94 -4.87
CA GLU A 181 -12.58 7.49 -4.07
C GLU A 181 -13.90 7.51 -4.85
N GLU A 182 -13.97 8.30 -5.93
CA GLU A 182 -15.17 8.41 -6.76
C GLU A 182 -15.22 7.35 -7.89
N SER A 183 -14.25 6.41 -7.93
CA SER A 183 -14.08 5.45 -9.04
C SER A 183 -15.32 4.63 -9.38
N GLU A 184 -16.14 4.29 -8.39
CA GLU A 184 -17.38 3.53 -8.62
C GLU A 184 -18.42 4.29 -9.46
N PHE A 185 -18.28 5.62 -9.57
CA PHE A 185 -19.20 6.49 -10.30
C PHE A 185 -18.68 6.89 -11.69
N MET A 186 -17.44 6.57 -12.06
CA MET A 186 -16.75 7.26 -13.16
C MET A 186 -16.91 6.65 -14.55
N TYR A 187 -17.26 5.37 -14.64
CA TYR A 187 -17.50 4.63 -15.90
C TYR A 187 -16.52 5.03 -17.03
N GLU A 188 -15.27 4.58 -16.93
CA GLU A 188 -14.16 4.95 -17.83
C GLU A 188 -14.54 5.08 -19.31
N GLY A 189 -14.24 6.24 -19.90
CA GLY A 189 -14.52 6.58 -21.29
C GLY A 189 -16.00 6.68 -21.67
N LYS A 190 -16.92 6.41 -20.73
CA LYS A 190 -18.37 6.33 -20.98
C LYS A 190 -19.13 7.49 -20.34
N ALA A 191 -18.92 7.74 -19.04
CA ALA A 191 -19.49 8.93 -18.40
C ALA A 191 -18.73 10.17 -18.89
N ASP A 192 -19.48 11.24 -19.12
CA ASP A 192 -18.98 12.47 -19.72
C ASP A 192 -19.45 13.67 -18.90
N TRP A 193 -18.52 14.34 -18.23
CA TRP A 193 -18.79 15.52 -17.42
C TRP A 193 -19.37 16.68 -18.25
N LEU A 194 -18.97 16.81 -19.52
CA LEU A 194 -19.47 17.85 -20.42
C LEU A 194 -20.91 17.56 -20.88
N LYS A 195 -21.37 16.31 -20.70
CA LYS A 195 -22.74 15.85 -20.99
C LYS A 195 -23.34 15.18 -19.76
N ARG A 196 -23.25 15.84 -18.60
CA ARG A 196 -23.57 15.25 -17.31
C ARG A 196 -24.98 14.68 -17.23
N GLU A 197 -26.00 15.41 -17.68
CA GLU A 197 -27.40 14.95 -17.61
C GLU A 197 -27.64 13.69 -18.47
N GLU A 198 -27.12 13.67 -19.71
CA GLU A 198 -27.16 12.47 -20.56
C GLU A 198 -26.39 11.30 -19.94
N SER A 199 -25.28 11.60 -19.27
CA SER A 199 -24.46 10.60 -18.58
C SER A 199 -25.20 10.04 -17.36
N ILE A 200 -25.93 10.86 -16.60
CA ILE A 200 -26.75 10.42 -15.45
C ILE A 200 -27.92 9.56 -15.92
N GLU A 201 -28.56 9.91 -17.04
CA GLU A 201 -29.63 9.09 -17.61
C GLU A 201 -29.15 7.66 -17.92
N LYS A 202 -27.93 7.53 -18.47
CA LYS A 202 -27.31 6.23 -18.81
C LYS A 202 -26.64 5.55 -17.62
N TYR A 203 -26.08 6.34 -16.71
CA TYR A 203 -25.26 5.93 -15.58
C TYR A 203 -25.74 6.66 -14.31
N PRO A 204 -26.87 6.25 -13.71
CA PRO A 204 -27.52 7.00 -12.64
C PRO A 204 -26.66 7.30 -11.43
N ASN A 205 -25.67 6.45 -11.11
CA ASN A 205 -24.78 6.68 -9.97
C ASN A 205 -23.78 7.83 -10.21
N PHE A 206 -23.54 8.23 -11.47
CA PHE A 206 -22.69 9.39 -11.80
C PHE A 206 -23.24 10.71 -11.23
N LYS A 207 -24.52 10.76 -10.83
CA LYS A 207 -25.09 11.92 -10.15
C LYS A 207 -24.43 12.20 -8.80
N GLU A 208 -23.89 11.17 -8.14
CA GLU A 208 -23.23 11.25 -6.83
C GLU A 208 -21.74 11.63 -6.97
N ALA A 209 -21.19 11.50 -8.18
CA ALA A 209 -19.80 11.81 -8.47
C ALA A 209 -19.49 13.28 -8.17
N LYS A 210 -18.31 13.51 -7.61
CA LYS A 210 -17.77 14.85 -7.36
C LYS A 210 -16.50 15.11 -8.16
N ALA A 211 -16.30 16.37 -8.58
CA ALA A 211 -15.12 16.77 -9.33
C ALA A 211 -14.70 18.21 -9.04
N LEU A 212 -13.39 18.45 -9.06
CA LEU A 212 -12.81 19.78 -9.21
C LEU A 212 -12.91 20.19 -10.68
N ASP A 213 -13.27 21.45 -10.93
CA ASP A 213 -13.45 22.00 -12.28
C ASP A 213 -12.71 23.33 -12.38
N PHE A 214 -11.66 23.36 -13.21
CA PHE A 214 -10.78 24.52 -13.32
C PHE A 214 -10.22 24.66 -14.74
N ILE A 215 -9.63 25.82 -15.02
CA ILE A 215 -8.95 26.10 -16.28
C ILE A 215 -7.45 26.13 -16.01
N LEU A 216 -6.70 25.38 -16.83
CA LEU A 216 -5.26 25.46 -16.92
C LEU A 216 -4.89 26.49 -18.00
N GLU A 217 -4.25 27.57 -17.58
CA GLU A 217 -3.84 28.69 -18.44
C GLU A 217 -2.41 28.51 -18.98
N THR A 218 -2.07 29.25 -20.03
CA THR A 218 -0.71 29.28 -20.58
C THR A 218 0.31 29.66 -19.51
N GLY A 219 1.40 28.88 -19.40
CA GLY A 219 2.44 29.07 -18.39
C GLY A 219 2.21 28.26 -17.09
N GLU A 220 1.07 27.60 -16.96
CA GLU A 220 0.77 26.77 -15.79
C GLU A 220 1.15 25.30 -15.99
N ILE A 221 1.61 24.65 -14.91
CA ILE A 221 1.79 23.21 -14.83
C ILE A 221 0.78 22.63 -13.84
N LEU A 222 -0.03 21.67 -14.28
CA LEU A 222 -0.82 20.82 -13.40
C LEU A 222 0.00 19.59 -12.98
N ILE A 223 0.06 19.28 -11.69
CA ILE A 223 0.46 17.96 -11.17
C ILE A 223 -0.81 17.22 -10.75
N ILE A 224 -1.02 16.01 -11.27
CA ILE A 224 -2.13 15.15 -10.91
C ILE A 224 -1.63 13.84 -10.26
N PRO A 225 -2.09 13.51 -9.05
CA PRO A 225 -1.68 12.30 -8.39
C PRO A 225 -2.23 11.04 -9.07
N VAL A 226 -1.55 9.91 -8.88
CA VAL A 226 -1.97 8.60 -9.42
C VAL A 226 -3.40 8.25 -8.99
N GLY A 227 -4.16 7.70 -9.94
CA GLY A 227 -5.53 7.25 -9.73
C GLY A 227 -6.59 8.36 -9.74
N TRP A 228 -6.22 9.62 -9.98
CA TRP A 228 -7.21 10.65 -10.22
C TRP A 228 -7.85 10.48 -11.60
N TRP A 229 -9.17 10.51 -11.61
CA TRP A 229 -9.95 10.58 -12.84
C TRP A 229 -9.85 11.97 -13.42
N HIS A 230 -9.73 12.08 -14.73
CA HIS A 230 -9.66 13.38 -15.38
C HIS A 230 -10.26 13.37 -16.78
N GLN A 231 -10.96 14.46 -17.08
CA GLN A 231 -11.52 14.81 -18.38
C GLN A 231 -11.06 16.21 -18.75
N THR A 232 -10.84 16.46 -20.05
CA THR A 232 -10.41 17.77 -20.54
C THR A 232 -11.32 18.33 -21.62
N GLU A 233 -11.36 19.65 -21.71
CA GLU A 233 -11.97 20.39 -22.82
C GLU A 233 -11.04 21.52 -23.25
N ILE A 234 -10.68 21.55 -24.53
CA ILE A 234 -9.89 22.63 -25.12
C ILE A 234 -10.82 23.83 -25.36
N LEU A 235 -10.55 24.93 -24.64
CA LEU A 235 -11.36 26.15 -24.72
C LEU A 235 -10.83 27.14 -25.77
N SER A 236 -9.53 27.13 -26.02
CA SER A 236 -8.86 27.84 -27.11
C SER A 236 -7.79 26.96 -27.72
N ASP A 237 -7.47 27.15 -29.01
CA ASP A 237 -6.40 26.41 -29.70
C ASP A 237 -5.19 26.22 -28.79
N SER A 238 -4.86 24.96 -28.52
CA SER A 238 -4.00 24.59 -27.39
C SER A 238 -2.85 23.70 -27.79
N ILE A 239 -1.72 23.92 -27.13
CA ILE A 239 -0.56 23.03 -27.10
C ILE A 239 -0.21 22.76 -25.64
N SER A 240 -0.11 21.49 -25.26
CA SER A 240 0.34 21.08 -23.91
C SER A 240 1.39 19.99 -24.00
N ILE A 241 2.28 19.93 -23.01
CA ILE A 241 3.26 18.84 -22.83
C ILE A 241 2.87 18.07 -21.57
N THR A 242 2.80 16.75 -21.67
CA THR A 242 2.49 15.86 -20.54
C THR A 242 3.58 14.83 -20.34
N HIS A 243 3.86 14.47 -19.09
CA HIS A 243 4.84 13.46 -18.75
C HIS A 243 4.47 12.67 -17.48
N ASP A 244 4.73 11.36 -17.53
CA ASP A 244 4.60 10.47 -16.38
C ASP A 244 5.58 10.81 -15.24
N LEU A 245 5.16 10.53 -14.02
CA LEU A 245 5.90 10.84 -12.80
C LEU A 245 5.82 9.64 -11.82
N VAL A 246 6.99 9.13 -11.42
CA VAL A 246 7.10 8.12 -10.35
C VAL A 246 8.04 8.63 -9.28
N ASN A 247 7.68 8.42 -8.02
CA ASN A 247 8.56 8.64 -6.89
C ASN A 247 8.11 7.75 -5.71
N GLU A 248 8.59 8.07 -4.51
CA GLU A 248 8.29 7.29 -3.30
C GLU A 248 6.80 7.17 -2.97
N THR A 249 5.94 8.08 -3.43
CA THR A 249 4.51 8.06 -3.08
C THR A 249 3.70 7.07 -3.91
N ASN A 250 4.16 6.71 -5.12
CA ASN A 250 3.48 5.75 -5.99
C ASN A 250 4.33 4.56 -6.45
N TYR A 251 5.60 4.50 -6.09
CA TYR A 251 6.53 3.45 -6.55
C TYR A 251 5.98 2.02 -6.41
N HIS A 252 5.43 1.66 -5.25
CA HIS A 252 4.91 0.30 -5.03
C HIS A 252 3.75 -0.03 -5.95
N HIS A 253 2.86 0.94 -6.14
CA HIS A 253 1.73 0.80 -7.05
C HIS A 253 2.21 0.67 -8.50
N TYR A 254 3.13 1.55 -8.93
CA TYR A 254 3.73 1.51 -10.25
C TYR A 254 4.37 0.15 -10.55
N ILE A 255 5.17 -0.39 -9.63
CA ILE A 255 5.78 -1.72 -9.77
C ILE A 255 4.71 -2.82 -9.84
N SER A 256 3.66 -2.73 -9.02
CA SER A 256 2.53 -3.67 -9.07
C SER A 256 1.87 -3.65 -10.45
N GLU A 257 1.55 -2.48 -10.98
CA GLU A 257 0.88 -2.33 -12.27
C GLU A 257 1.77 -2.73 -13.45
N LEU A 258 3.07 -2.42 -13.41
CA LEU A 258 4.05 -2.93 -14.37
C LEU A 258 4.07 -4.47 -14.38
N ASN A 259 4.17 -5.10 -13.21
CA ASN A 259 4.22 -6.56 -13.10
C ASN A 259 2.95 -7.21 -13.68
N LYS A 260 1.77 -6.61 -13.49
CA LYS A 260 0.50 -7.12 -14.04
C LYS A 260 0.42 -6.97 -15.56
N SER A 261 0.86 -5.83 -16.08
CA SER A 261 0.50 -5.40 -17.45
C SER A 261 1.59 -5.65 -18.48
N HIS A 262 2.85 -5.85 -18.08
CA HIS A 262 3.98 -6.00 -19.02
C HIS A 262 3.89 -7.22 -19.95
N HIS A 263 3.16 -8.26 -19.56
CA HIS A 263 2.90 -9.41 -20.43
C HIS A 263 1.79 -9.17 -21.47
N ILE A 264 1.02 -8.09 -21.31
CA ILE A 264 -0.18 -7.79 -22.08
C ILE A 264 0.07 -6.64 -23.07
N ASP A 265 0.82 -5.62 -22.65
CA ASP A 265 1.14 -4.44 -23.47
C ASP A 265 2.65 -4.36 -23.78
N PRO A 266 3.05 -4.50 -25.06
CA PRO A 266 4.46 -4.36 -25.49
C PRO A 266 5.12 -3.02 -25.12
N LYS A 267 4.34 -1.93 -25.01
CA LYS A 267 4.86 -0.64 -24.53
C LYS A 267 5.26 -0.75 -23.06
N VAL A 268 4.38 -1.32 -22.23
CA VAL A 268 4.63 -1.55 -20.81
C VAL A 268 5.79 -2.53 -20.61
N GLU A 269 5.95 -3.53 -21.48
CA GLU A 269 7.09 -4.45 -21.45
C GLU A 269 8.44 -3.72 -21.53
N THR A 270 8.52 -2.67 -22.34
CA THR A 270 9.75 -1.87 -22.49
C THR A 270 10.11 -1.16 -21.18
N PHE A 271 9.13 -0.54 -20.50
CA PHE A 271 9.31 0.08 -19.18
C PHE A 271 9.66 -0.95 -18.11
N TYR A 272 9.00 -2.10 -18.12
CA TYR A 272 9.28 -3.20 -17.21
C TYR A 272 10.72 -3.67 -17.34
N ARG A 273 11.19 -3.97 -18.56
CA ARG A 273 12.58 -4.42 -18.81
C ARG A 273 13.60 -3.36 -18.37
N ALA A 274 13.35 -2.09 -18.69
CA ALA A 274 14.26 -0.99 -18.36
C ALA A 274 14.35 -0.70 -16.86
N SER A 275 13.27 -0.92 -16.12
CA SER A 275 13.26 -0.71 -14.66
C SER A 275 13.96 -1.82 -13.87
N GLN A 276 14.17 -3.02 -14.43
CA GLN A 276 14.76 -4.15 -13.68
C GLN A 276 16.13 -3.85 -13.07
N SER A 277 17.00 -3.12 -13.78
CA SER A 277 18.34 -2.79 -13.30
C SER A 277 18.38 -1.66 -12.27
N ILE A 278 17.31 -0.86 -12.18
CA ILE A 278 17.26 0.36 -11.34
C ILE A 278 16.32 0.18 -10.15
N LYS A 279 15.39 -0.77 -10.20
CA LYS A 279 14.38 -1.04 -9.17
C LYS A 279 14.96 -1.15 -7.75
N ALA A 280 16.13 -1.77 -7.60
CA ALA A 280 16.80 -1.86 -6.30
C ALA A 280 17.25 -0.48 -5.76
N ASN A 281 17.72 0.40 -6.65
CA ASN A 281 18.11 1.76 -6.30
C ASN A 281 16.89 2.63 -5.95
N TRP A 282 15.78 2.46 -6.67
CA TRP A 282 14.51 3.13 -6.32
C TRP A 282 13.98 2.66 -4.96
N ALA A 283 13.98 1.34 -4.71
CA ALA A 283 13.58 0.81 -3.41
C ALA A 283 14.45 1.35 -2.26
N ALA A 284 15.76 1.56 -2.50
CA ALA A 284 16.66 2.14 -1.50
C ALA A 284 16.42 3.63 -1.23
N GLN A 285 15.70 4.33 -2.10
CA GLN A 285 15.35 5.75 -1.95
C GLN A 285 14.05 5.98 -1.19
N LEU A 286 13.26 4.93 -0.91
CA LEU A 286 11.99 5.06 -0.19
C LEU A 286 12.20 5.68 1.19
N THR A 287 11.42 6.72 1.50
CA THR A 287 11.40 7.28 2.85
C THR A 287 11.00 6.21 3.85
N GLN A 288 11.92 5.91 4.76
CA GLN A 288 11.66 5.01 5.87
C GLN A 288 10.80 5.74 6.90
N ARG A 289 9.67 5.12 7.27
CA ARG A 289 8.88 5.61 8.40
C ARG A 289 9.74 5.56 9.66
N LYS A 290 9.63 6.58 10.51
CA LYS A 290 10.18 6.52 11.87
C LYS A 290 9.58 5.31 12.57
N THR A 291 10.38 4.66 13.41
CA THR A 291 9.97 3.50 14.19
C THR A 291 9.93 3.86 15.68
N THR A 292 9.09 3.16 16.41
CA THR A 292 9.01 3.25 17.87
C THR A 292 9.84 2.11 18.48
N PRO A 293 10.78 2.38 19.40
CA PRO A 293 11.48 1.30 20.09
C PRO A 293 10.51 0.53 20.99
N ILE A 294 10.61 -0.80 21.00
CA ILE A 294 9.89 -1.63 21.97
C ILE A 294 10.71 -1.77 23.27
N GLU A 295 10.02 -1.73 24.40
CA GLU A 295 10.65 -1.91 25.71
C GLU A 295 11.16 -3.35 25.89
N ARG A 296 12.34 -3.49 26.49
CA ARG A 296 12.95 -4.76 26.89
C ARG A 296 13.21 -4.77 28.39
N ILE A 297 12.69 -5.80 29.06
CA ILE A 297 12.87 -6.02 30.49
C ILE A 297 13.90 -7.13 30.72
N TYR A 298 14.85 -6.85 31.60
CA TYR A 298 15.98 -7.74 31.92
C TYR A 298 15.85 -8.41 33.29
N TYR A 299 14.94 -7.93 34.14
CA TYR A 299 14.69 -8.44 35.49
C TYR A 299 13.48 -9.40 35.51
N SER A 300 13.32 -10.14 36.61
CA SER A 300 12.13 -10.97 36.84
C SER A 300 10.93 -10.08 37.13
N ILE A 301 9.97 -10.03 36.21
CA ILE A 301 8.73 -9.26 36.36
C ILE A 301 7.67 -10.12 37.07
N SER A 302 6.96 -9.56 38.04
CA SER A 302 5.82 -10.27 38.66
C SER A 302 4.59 -10.23 37.75
N PHE A 303 3.59 -11.06 38.03
CA PHE A 303 2.33 -11.02 37.28
C PHE A 303 1.59 -9.69 37.46
N GLU A 304 1.59 -9.14 38.67
CA GLU A 304 0.93 -7.86 39.00
C GLU A 304 1.57 -6.72 38.22
N GLU A 305 2.91 -6.67 38.15
CA GLU A 305 3.62 -5.68 37.37
C GLU A 305 3.37 -5.85 35.86
N LEU A 306 3.37 -7.10 35.37
CA LEU A 306 3.03 -7.39 33.97
C LEU A 306 1.61 -6.91 33.63
N LEU A 307 0.67 -7.17 34.52
CA LEU A 307 -0.73 -6.81 34.38
C LEU A 307 -0.92 -5.28 34.36
N GLU A 308 -0.39 -4.57 35.35
CA GLU A 308 -0.59 -3.13 35.52
C GLU A 308 0.12 -2.29 34.47
N LYS A 309 1.36 -2.66 34.09
CA LYS A 309 2.17 -1.85 33.17
C LYS A 309 1.96 -2.19 31.70
N TYR A 310 1.58 -3.44 31.38
CA TYR A 310 1.59 -3.92 30.01
C TYR A 310 0.24 -4.45 29.54
N LEU A 311 -0.39 -5.36 30.29
CA LEU A 311 -1.63 -5.98 29.80
C LEU A 311 -2.84 -5.05 29.87
N ILE A 312 -3.06 -4.37 31.01
CA ILE A 312 -4.18 -3.40 31.17
C ILE A 312 -4.01 -2.18 30.26
N PRO A 313 -2.81 -1.57 30.13
CA PRO A 313 -2.60 -0.45 29.21
C PRO A 313 -2.49 -0.86 27.73
N HIS A 314 -2.61 -2.16 27.41
CA HIS A 314 -2.40 -2.72 26.08
C HIS A 314 -1.01 -2.44 25.47
N GLN A 315 0.04 -2.38 26.28
CA GLN A 315 1.41 -2.13 25.83
C GLN A 315 2.19 -3.44 25.59
N ALA A 316 2.77 -3.59 24.40
CA ALA A 316 3.67 -4.72 24.08
C ALA A 316 5.03 -4.56 24.75
N VAL A 317 5.64 -5.68 25.18
CA VAL A 317 6.93 -5.71 25.85
C VAL A 317 7.71 -6.98 25.54
N ILE A 318 9.05 -6.90 25.53
CA ILE A 318 9.93 -8.06 25.43
C ILE A 318 10.51 -8.37 26.80
N LEU A 319 10.37 -9.62 27.23
CA LEU A 319 11.00 -10.15 28.44
C LEU A 319 12.23 -10.95 28.06
N GLN A 320 13.35 -10.67 28.71
CA GLN A 320 14.57 -11.45 28.59
C GLN A 320 14.75 -12.38 29.80
N ASN A 321 15.56 -13.42 29.61
CA ASN A 321 15.96 -14.38 30.65
C ASN A 321 14.82 -15.22 31.26
N GLN A 322 13.61 -15.15 30.71
CA GLN A 322 12.46 -15.91 31.23
C GLN A 322 12.52 -17.40 30.87
N ILE A 323 13.22 -17.74 29.79
CA ILE A 323 13.21 -19.09 29.22
C ILE A 323 14.61 -19.73 29.17
N ASN A 324 15.62 -19.12 29.81
CA ASN A 324 17.00 -19.61 29.77
C ASN A 324 17.17 -21.03 30.34
N HIS A 325 16.23 -21.47 31.16
CA HIS A 325 16.21 -22.81 31.74
C HIS A 325 15.54 -23.85 30.83
N TRP A 326 14.87 -23.44 29.74
CA TRP A 326 14.19 -24.35 28.83
C TRP A 326 15.21 -25.17 28.01
N PRO A 327 15.16 -26.52 28.07
CA PRO A 327 16.01 -27.36 27.22
C PRO A 327 15.89 -27.05 25.73
N ALA A 328 14.72 -26.56 25.28
CA ALA A 328 14.46 -26.16 23.91
C ALA A 328 15.52 -25.22 23.33
N LEU A 329 16.05 -24.26 24.10
CA LEU A 329 17.06 -23.30 23.60
C LEU A 329 18.35 -23.97 23.12
N HIS A 330 18.68 -25.13 23.66
CA HIS A 330 19.90 -25.88 23.30
C HIS A 330 19.60 -27.10 22.44
N LYS A 331 18.36 -27.62 22.50
CA LYS A 331 17.96 -28.86 21.85
C LYS A 331 17.27 -28.63 20.51
N TRP A 332 16.44 -27.60 20.39
CA TRP A 332 15.58 -27.40 19.22
C TRP A 332 16.32 -26.69 18.09
N ASN A 333 16.60 -27.44 17.04
CA ASN A 333 17.05 -26.95 15.74
C ASN A 333 16.35 -27.76 14.63
N LEU A 334 16.55 -27.36 13.37
CA LEU A 334 15.88 -28.03 12.24
C LEU A 334 16.27 -29.51 12.11
N ASP A 335 17.52 -29.88 12.42
CA ASP A 335 17.97 -31.28 12.39
C ASP A 335 17.27 -32.12 13.46
N TYR A 336 17.15 -31.61 14.69
CA TYR A 336 16.42 -32.25 15.79
C TYR A 336 14.97 -32.58 15.38
N PHE A 337 14.28 -31.60 14.79
CA PHE A 337 12.92 -31.78 14.33
C PHE A 337 12.84 -32.76 13.14
N ARG A 338 13.78 -32.69 12.18
CA ARG A 338 13.85 -33.62 11.04
C ARG A 338 14.00 -35.07 11.49
N GLU A 339 14.84 -35.32 12.48
CA GLU A 339 15.17 -36.66 12.97
C GLU A 339 14.06 -37.23 13.84
N ARG A 340 13.59 -36.47 14.84
CA ARG A 340 12.61 -36.96 15.82
C ARG A 340 11.16 -36.90 15.33
N PHE A 341 10.81 -35.90 14.52
CA PHE A 341 9.43 -35.63 14.11
C PHE A 341 9.22 -35.65 12.59
N GLY A 342 10.20 -36.14 11.81
CA GLY A 342 10.16 -36.10 10.35
C GLY A 342 8.92 -36.72 9.68
N ASN A 343 8.26 -37.68 10.34
CA ASN A 343 7.05 -38.34 9.84
C ASN A 343 5.74 -37.59 10.18
N ALA A 344 5.80 -36.59 11.06
CA ALA A 344 4.65 -35.80 11.46
C ALA A 344 4.14 -34.93 10.31
N PHE A 345 2.81 -34.72 10.26
CA PHE A 345 2.19 -33.82 9.28
C PHE A 345 2.09 -32.40 9.83
N ILE A 346 2.46 -31.44 9.00
CA ILE A 346 2.56 -30.02 9.34
C ILE A 346 1.72 -29.22 8.36
N GLN A 347 1.26 -28.04 8.78
CA GLN A 347 0.74 -27.04 7.85
C GLN A 347 1.87 -26.10 7.46
N TYR A 348 2.00 -25.83 6.16
CA TYR A 348 2.99 -24.88 5.66
C TYR A 348 2.41 -23.93 4.62
N PHE A 349 3.10 -22.81 4.46
CA PHE A 349 2.70 -21.62 3.71
C PHE A 349 3.92 -21.14 2.90
N HIS A 350 3.67 -20.55 1.72
CA HIS A 350 4.73 -19.98 0.89
C HIS A 350 4.78 -18.46 1.09
N GLY A 351 5.96 -17.90 1.33
CA GLY A 351 6.16 -16.47 1.54
C GLY A 351 5.25 -15.93 2.63
N HIS A 352 4.33 -15.03 2.22
CA HIS A 352 3.31 -14.38 3.04
C HIS A 352 1.87 -14.81 2.66
N ASP A 353 1.68 -15.96 1.99
CA ASP A 353 0.35 -16.49 1.61
C ASP A 353 -0.38 -17.10 2.83
N ASP A 354 -1.69 -16.88 2.93
CA ASP A 354 -2.56 -17.43 3.98
C ASP A 354 -3.12 -18.84 3.63
N LYS A 355 -2.83 -19.36 2.44
CA LYS A 355 -3.29 -20.70 2.01
C LYS A 355 -2.31 -21.80 2.43
N SER A 356 -2.70 -22.51 3.49
CA SER A 356 -1.92 -23.66 3.99
C SER A 356 -2.00 -24.89 3.09
N LYS A 357 -0.93 -25.68 3.08
CA LYS A 357 -0.87 -27.06 2.55
C LYS A 357 -0.39 -28.01 3.65
N LYS A 358 -0.77 -29.29 3.56
CA LYS A 358 -0.26 -30.34 4.46
C LYS A 358 0.94 -31.06 3.85
N ILE A 359 1.98 -31.29 4.64
CA ILE A 359 3.19 -32.02 4.22
C ILE A 359 3.83 -32.72 5.42
N ARG A 360 4.65 -33.76 5.17
CA ARG A 360 5.50 -34.34 6.23
C ARG A 360 6.65 -33.40 6.56
N LEU A 361 6.99 -33.27 7.84
CA LEU A 361 8.06 -32.38 8.29
C LEU A 361 9.40 -32.66 7.61
N ARG A 362 9.80 -33.92 7.47
CA ARG A 362 11.06 -34.27 6.79
C ARG A 362 11.06 -33.75 5.36
N LYS A 363 9.98 -33.98 4.63
CA LYS A 363 9.83 -33.49 3.26
C LYS A 363 9.84 -31.97 3.21
N TYR A 364 9.22 -31.29 4.17
CA TYR A 364 9.28 -29.83 4.28
C TYR A 364 10.72 -29.33 4.43
N LEU A 365 11.49 -29.91 5.36
CA LEU A 365 12.87 -29.49 5.63
C LEU A 365 13.86 -29.86 4.52
N GLU A 366 13.57 -30.89 3.73
CA GLU A 366 14.45 -31.37 2.64
C GLU A 366 14.07 -30.80 1.26
N SER A 367 12.87 -30.22 1.11
CA SER A 367 12.42 -29.69 -0.18
C SER A 367 13.00 -28.31 -0.44
N ASN A 368 13.52 -28.10 -1.64
CA ASN A 368 13.75 -26.76 -2.16
C ASN A 368 12.45 -26.25 -2.81
N PHE A 369 11.83 -25.23 -2.22
CA PHE A 369 10.56 -24.67 -2.69
C PHE A 369 10.72 -23.53 -3.71
N ASP A 370 11.96 -23.21 -4.13
CA ASP A 370 12.33 -22.08 -4.98
C ASP A 370 11.92 -20.69 -4.44
N GLN A 371 11.31 -20.65 -3.24
CA GLN A 371 10.89 -19.44 -2.53
C GLN A 371 10.88 -19.67 -1.01
N PRO A 372 10.98 -18.60 -0.20
CA PRO A 372 10.85 -18.70 1.25
C PRO A 372 9.50 -19.29 1.67
N HIS A 373 9.50 -20.03 2.76
CA HIS A 373 8.31 -20.71 3.28
C HIS A 373 8.39 -20.86 4.80
N TYR A 374 7.23 -20.94 5.44
CA TYR A 374 7.12 -21.20 6.87
C TYR A 374 6.06 -22.25 7.17
N SER A 375 6.18 -22.89 8.33
CA SER A 375 5.22 -23.84 8.86
C SER A 375 4.72 -23.38 10.22
N MET A 376 3.47 -23.69 10.48
CA MET A 376 2.87 -23.62 11.80
C MET A 376 2.13 -24.92 12.07
N TRP A 377 2.21 -25.40 13.29
CA TRP A 377 1.44 -26.55 13.73
C TRP A 377 1.13 -26.42 15.22
N CYS A 378 -0.09 -26.81 15.60
CA CYS A 378 -0.45 -26.83 17.01
C CYS A 378 0.10 -28.11 17.64
N LEU A 379 0.40 -28.03 18.94
CA LEU A 379 1.08 -29.10 19.65
C LEU A 379 0.17 -30.28 20.02
N ASP A 380 -1.14 -30.27 19.72
CA ASP A 380 -2.10 -31.29 20.18
C ASP A 380 -1.57 -32.74 20.02
N ASP A 381 -0.99 -33.08 18.86
CA ASP A 381 -0.49 -34.43 18.57
C ASP A 381 0.86 -34.78 19.24
N PHE A 382 1.63 -33.78 19.70
CA PHE A 382 3.02 -33.96 20.16
C PHE A 382 3.36 -33.28 21.49
N TYR A 383 2.38 -32.66 22.14
CA TYR A 383 2.60 -31.86 23.35
C TYR A 383 3.31 -32.67 24.42
N ASP A 384 2.88 -33.90 24.67
CA ASP A 384 3.44 -34.75 25.72
C ASP A 384 4.92 -35.09 25.52
N ILE A 385 5.37 -35.11 24.26
CA ILE A 385 6.76 -35.39 23.90
C ILE A 385 7.62 -34.12 23.99
N LEU A 386 7.04 -32.97 23.67
CA LEU A 386 7.74 -31.69 23.58
C LEU A 386 7.67 -30.88 24.89
N ALA A 387 6.69 -31.14 25.75
CA ALA A 387 6.53 -30.48 27.05
C ALA A 387 7.66 -30.78 28.05
N GLU A 388 8.53 -31.76 27.75
CA GLU A 388 9.78 -31.96 28.50
C GLU A 388 10.83 -30.89 28.18
N ASP A 389 10.68 -30.16 27.07
CA ASP A 389 11.68 -29.21 26.55
C ASP A 389 11.35 -27.74 26.86
N PHE A 390 10.16 -27.44 27.37
CA PHE A 390 9.72 -26.09 27.73
C PHE A 390 8.73 -26.11 28.90
N ASP A 391 8.57 -24.97 29.57
CA ASP A 391 7.55 -24.74 30.61
C ASP A 391 6.73 -23.50 30.24
N THR A 392 5.84 -23.07 31.13
CA THR A 392 5.27 -21.73 31.14
C THR A 392 6.30 -20.68 31.59
N ILE A 393 6.12 -19.43 31.20
CA ILE A 393 6.95 -18.33 31.73
C ILE A 393 6.51 -17.98 33.16
N GLU A 394 7.43 -17.55 34.02
CA GLU A 394 7.16 -17.24 35.44
C GLU A 394 5.94 -16.34 35.69
N PRO A 395 5.76 -15.20 34.97
CA PRO A 395 4.61 -14.34 35.21
C PRO A 395 3.27 -14.95 34.76
N LEU A 396 3.25 -16.11 34.10
CA LEU A 396 2.03 -16.79 33.62
C LEU A 396 1.98 -18.28 34.03
N ASN A 397 2.68 -18.66 35.11
CA ASN A 397 2.96 -20.07 35.42
C ASN A 397 1.84 -20.86 36.12
N ASN A 398 0.64 -20.30 36.27
CA ASN A 398 -0.47 -20.99 36.95
C ASN A 398 -1.84 -20.45 36.55
N LYS A 399 -2.88 -21.18 36.96
CA LYS A 399 -4.30 -20.94 36.60
C LYS A 399 -4.88 -19.63 37.12
N GLU A 400 -4.26 -18.99 38.11
CA GLU A 400 -4.68 -17.66 38.56
C GLU A 400 -4.22 -16.56 37.61
N LYS A 401 -3.05 -16.75 36.99
CA LYS A 401 -2.36 -15.80 36.11
C LYS A 401 -2.69 -16.03 34.62
N ASP A 402 -2.88 -17.28 34.23
CA ASP A 402 -3.35 -17.70 32.91
C ASP A 402 -4.49 -18.71 33.04
N TRP A 403 -5.69 -18.26 32.76
CA TRP A 403 -6.92 -19.01 32.95
C TRP A 403 -7.06 -20.12 31.92
N ILE A 404 -6.41 -20.04 30.75
CA ILE A 404 -6.46 -21.09 29.72
C ILE A 404 -5.90 -22.42 30.25
N LEU A 405 -5.05 -22.39 31.28
CA LEU A 405 -4.55 -23.59 31.97
C LEU A 405 -5.65 -24.41 32.67
N GLU A 406 -6.86 -23.87 32.82
CA GLU A 406 -8.04 -24.61 33.29
C GLU A 406 -8.70 -25.47 32.21
N LEU A 407 -8.40 -25.22 30.93
CA LEU A 407 -8.97 -25.99 29.82
C LEU A 407 -8.50 -27.45 29.86
N PRO A 408 -9.30 -28.38 29.33
CA PRO A 408 -8.84 -29.74 29.15
C PRO A 408 -7.61 -29.76 28.24
N LYS A 409 -6.74 -30.74 28.48
CA LYS A 409 -5.41 -30.84 27.86
C LYS A 409 -5.44 -30.68 26.34
N LYS A 410 -6.41 -31.28 25.65
CA LYS A 410 -6.56 -31.20 24.20
C LYS A 410 -6.76 -29.76 23.72
N GLU A 411 -7.64 -29.01 24.36
CA GLU A 411 -7.91 -27.62 24.05
C GLU A 411 -6.73 -26.71 24.41
N LEU A 412 -6.06 -26.96 25.54
CA LEU A 412 -4.84 -26.26 25.94
C LEU A 412 -3.71 -26.45 24.93
N ASN A 413 -3.45 -27.69 24.52
CA ASN A 413 -2.40 -28.02 23.56
C ASN A 413 -2.64 -27.34 22.20
N ALA A 414 -3.91 -27.13 21.84
CA ALA A 414 -4.30 -26.46 20.61
C ALA A 414 -4.06 -24.94 20.62
N LEU A 415 -3.67 -24.37 21.76
CA LEU A 415 -3.35 -22.96 21.95
C LEU A 415 -1.84 -22.70 22.07
N THR A 416 -1.04 -23.76 21.95
CA THR A 416 0.43 -23.68 21.88
C THR A 416 0.91 -24.10 20.49
N TRP A 417 1.69 -23.23 19.87
CA TRP A 417 2.08 -23.34 18.46
C TRP A 417 3.58 -23.28 18.32
N ILE A 418 4.13 -24.13 17.44
CA ILE A 418 5.49 -24.00 16.97
C ILE A 418 5.46 -23.40 15.57
N PHE A 419 6.24 -22.34 15.38
CA PHE A 419 6.49 -21.71 14.09
C PHE A 419 7.91 -22.01 13.65
N MET A 420 8.06 -22.61 12.46
CA MET A 420 9.37 -22.80 11.83
C MET A 420 9.39 -22.08 10.48
N GLY A 421 10.35 -21.18 10.26
CA GLY A 421 10.44 -20.40 9.04
C GLY A 421 11.84 -20.45 8.45
N THR A 422 11.93 -20.44 7.12
CA THR A 422 13.19 -20.20 6.40
C THR A 422 13.47 -18.71 6.24
N LYS A 423 14.73 -18.31 6.06
CA LYS A 423 15.08 -16.90 5.79
C LYS A 423 14.24 -16.30 4.66
N GLY A 424 13.64 -15.14 4.93
CA GLY A 424 12.79 -14.41 3.99
C GLY A 424 11.31 -14.80 4.04
N SER A 425 10.93 -15.81 4.83
CA SER A 425 9.52 -16.16 5.06
C SER A 425 8.92 -15.33 6.20
N GLY A 426 7.60 -15.31 6.35
CA GLY A 426 6.97 -14.65 7.47
C GLY A 426 5.46 -14.64 7.41
N ILE A 427 4.83 -14.26 8.52
CA ILE A 427 3.38 -14.16 8.61
C ILE A 427 2.98 -12.75 8.20
N ALA A 428 2.05 -12.63 7.26
CA ALA A 428 1.49 -11.36 6.80
C ALA A 428 0.85 -10.57 7.96
N ASN A 429 0.61 -9.29 7.74
CA ASN A 429 -0.02 -8.43 8.72
C ASN A 429 -1.40 -8.97 9.14
N HIS A 430 -1.63 -9.14 10.44
CA HIS A 430 -2.90 -9.60 10.97
C HIS A 430 -3.09 -9.18 12.43
N THR A 431 -4.29 -9.45 12.96
CA THR A 431 -4.61 -9.36 14.38
C THR A 431 -5.15 -10.70 14.87
N ASP A 432 -4.76 -11.11 16.07
CA ASP A 432 -5.20 -12.37 16.66
C ASP A 432 -6.71 -12.43 16.84
N ARG A 433 -7.24 -13.66 16.66
CA ARG A 433 -8.63 -13.84 16.27
C ARG A 433 -9.62 -13.88 17.42
N LEU A 434 -9.29 -14.45 18.57
CA LEU A 434 -10.28 -14.61 19.65
C LEU A 434 -10.03 -13.65 20.81
N GLY A 435 -9.24 -12.59 20.64
CA GLY A 435 -9.04 -11.61 21.70
C GLY A 435 -8.13 -12.10 22.81
N GLN A 436 -7.39 -13.19 22.59
CA GLN A 436 -6.36 -13.64 23.51
C GLN A 436 -5.14 -12.73 23.45
N HIS A 437 -4.42 -12.68 24.57
CA HIS A 437 -3.04 -12.23 24.56
C HIS A 437 -2.17 -13.38 24.02
N VAL A 438 -0.99 -13.05 23.50
CA VAL A 438 -0.03 -14.06 23.06
C VAL A 438 1.32 -13.74 23.66
N TYR A 439 2.04 -14.77 24.10
CA TYR A 439 3.49 -14.67 24.23
C TYR A 439 4.16 -15.47 23.13
N SER A 440 5.25 -14.95 22.57
CA SER A 440 6.07 -15.61 21.56
C SER A 440 7.52 -15.68 22.02
N ALA A 441 7.98 -16.89 22.35
CA ALA A 441 9.33 -17.22 22.73
C ALA A 441 10.16 -17.55 21.48
N GLN A 442 11.24 -16.80 21.24
CA GLN A 442 12.18 -17.12 20.17
C GLN A 442 13.16 -18.18 20.66
N ILE A 443 13.15 -19.36 20.04
CA ILE A 443 13.96 -20.50 20.49
C ILE A 443 15.29 -20.58 19.71
N SER A 444 15.23 -20.44 18.39
CA SER A 444 16.42 -20.40 17.53
C SER A 444 16.20 -19.50 16.32
N GLY A 445 17.29 -18.97 15.76
CA GLY A 445 17.22 -17.99 14.68
C GLY A 445 16.60 -16.64 15.10
N ARG A 446 16.41 -15.76 14.13
CA ARG A 446 16.04 -14.35 14.36
C ARG A 446 14.79 -13.98 13.57
N LYS A 447 13.85 -13.28 14.21
CA LYS A 447 12.59 -12.86 13.60
C LYS A 447 12.36 -11.37 13.81
N ARG A 448 12.22 -10.62 12.73
CA ARG A 448 11.78 -9.22 12.76
C ARG A 448 10.26 -9.17 12.96
N TRP A 449 9.81 -8.27 13.82
CA TRP A 449 8.41 -7.99 14.09
C TRP A 449 8.13 -6.53 13.78
N LEU A 450 7.02 -6.29 13.08
CA LEU A 450 6.44 -4.98 12.83
C LEU A 450 5.08 -4.95 13.51
N LEU A 451 4.88 -4.04 14.46
CA LEU A 451 3.64 -3.95 15.22
C LEU A 451 3.00 -2.57 15.14
N HIS A 452 1.68 -2.56 15.14
CA HIS A 452 0.86 -1.37 15.39
C HIS A 452 -0.12 -1.63 16.53
N PRO A 453 -0.33 -0.64 17.40
CA PRO A 453 -1.24 -0.78 18.52
C PRO A 453 -2.70 -0.90 18.05
N PRO A 454 -3.63 -1.39 18.91
CA PRO A 454 -5.01 -1.65 18.53
C PRO A 454 -5.73 -0.46 17.87
N GLU A 455 -5.42 0.78 18.27
CA GLU A 455 -6.02 2.01 17.78
C GLU A 455 -5.71 2.30 16.31
N ASP A 456 -4.60 1.76 15.82
CA ASP A 456 -4.12 1.90 14.44
C ASP A 456 -4.73 0.86 13.49
N THR A 457 -5.30 -0.24 14.01
CA THR A 457 -5.80 -1.37 13.21
C THR A 457 -6.82 -0.96 12.15
N LYS A 458 -7.62 0.09 12.40
CA LYS A 458 -8.58 0.68 11.46
C LYS A 458 -7.95 1.21 10.16
N TRP A 459 -6.64 1.44 10.16
CA TRP A 459 -5.87 1.90 9.01
C TRP A 459 -5.06 0.79 8.33
N MET A 460 -5.20 -0.46 8.79
CA MET A 460 -4.48 -1.63 8.28
C MET A 460 -5.24 -2.41 7.21
N TYR A 461 -6.43 -1.93 6.81
CA TYR A 461 -7.26 -2.54 5.76
C TYR A 461 -7.50 -4.04 6.00
N ASP A 462 -7.88 -4.39 7.22
CA ASP A 462 -8.08 -5.79 7.65
C ASP A 462 -6.84 -6.68 7.44
N GLY A 463 -5.64 -6.13 7.66
CA GLY A 463 -4.36 -6.83 7.52
C GLY A 463 -3.82 -6.88 6.08
N GLN A 464 -4.47 -6.22 5.13
CA GLN A 464 -4.01 -6.22 3.73
C GLN A 464 -2.78 -5.35 3.48
N VAL A 465 -2.41 -4.48 4.42
CA VAL A 465 -1.20 -3.65 4.31
C VAL A 465 0.02 -4.51 4.61
N ASP A 466 0.95 -4.61 3.64
CA ASP A 466 2.31 -5.09 3.88
C ASP A 466 3.09 -4.02 4.66
N LEU A 467 3.31 -4.26 5.95
CA LEU A 467 3.98 -3.33 6.85
C LEU A 467 5.46 -3.12 6.51
N THR A 468 6.09 -4.07 5.81
CA THR A 468 7.49 -3.92 5.37
C THR A 468 7.61 -2.98 4.17
N ASN A 469 6.58 -2.96 3.33
CA ASN A 469 6.62 -2.34 2.02
C ASN A 469 5.21 -1.88 1.57
N PRO A 470 4.63 -0.87 2.24
CA PRO A 470 3.22 -0.52 2.10
C PRO A 470 2.91 0.18 0.77
N ASP A 471 1.92 -0.32 0.01
CA ASP A 471 1.38 0.40 -1.15
C ASP A 471 0.43 1.51 -0.67
N LEU A 472 0.94 2.74 -0.57
CA LEU A 472 0.20 3.91 -0.09
C LEU A 472 -0.86 4.43 -1.08
N VAL A 473 -0.81 3.98 -2.34
CA VAL A 473 -1.83 4.30 -3.36
C VAL A 473 -3.04 3.40 -3.14
N LYS A 474 -2.80 2.12 -2.83
CA LYS A 474 -3.86 1.16 -2.52
C LYS A 474 -4.38 1.30 -1.09
N TYR A 475 -3.51 1.68 -0.15
CA TYR A 475 -3.79 1.75 1.28
C TYR A 475 -3.48 3.14 1.87
N PRO A 476 -4.07 4.23 1.34
CA PRO A 476 -3.71 5.60 1.73
C PRO A 476 -3.91 5.92 3.21
N LEU A 477 -4.90 5.33 3.87
CA LEU A 477 -5.19 5.59 5.28
C LEU A 477 -4.09 5.10 6.23
N TYR A 478 -3.22 4.19 5.78
CA TYR A 478 -2.09 3.68 6.57
C TYR A 478 -1.12 4.80 7.01
N MET A 479 -1.06 5.91 6.26
CA MET A 479 -0.27 7.08 6.63
C MET A 479 -0.73 7.74 7.95
N ASN A 480 -1.98 7.51 8.36
CA ASN A 480 -2.51 8.01 9.63
C ASN A 480 -2.11 7.15 10.83
N ALA A 481 -1.63 5.92 10.61
CA ALA A 481 -1.15 5.06 11.69
C ALA A 481 0.07 5.67 12.36
N SER A 482 0.26 5.39 13.64
CA SER A 482 1.45 5.77 14.39
C SER A 482 2.73 5.14 13.80
N ALA A 483 3.90 5.57 14.30
CA ALA A 483 5.16 4.95 13.94
C ALA A 483 5.18 3.46 14.36
N PRO A 484 5.41 2.50 13.44
CA PRO A 484 5.42 1.09 13.79
C PRO A 484 6.50 0.78 14.82
N TYR A 485 6.23 -0.19 15.69
CA TYR A 485 7.30 -0.85 16.44
C TYR A 485 8.02 -1.80 15.50
N ASP A 486 9.33 -1.64 15.36
CA ASP A 486 10.16 -2.43 14.47
C ASP A 486 11.38 -2.95 15.22
N PHE A 487 11.41 -4.26 15.45
CA PHE A 487 12.46 -4.88 16.24
C PHE A 487 12.73 -6.31 15.81
N VAL A 488 13.90 -6.81 16.19
CA VAL A 488 14.25 -8.22 16.06
C VAL A 488 14.07 -8.89 17.42
N LEU A 489 13.38 -10.02 17.42
CA LEU A 489 13.30 -10.94 18.54
C LEU A 489 14.43 -11.97 18.40
N GLU A 490 15.32 -12.01 19.39
CA GLU A 490 16.52 -12.86 19.45
C GLU A 490 16.26 -14.14 20.27
N PRO A 491 17.02 -15.24 20.05
CA PRO A 491 16.88 -16.45 20.87
C PRO A 491 16.97 -16.17 22.38
N GLY A 492 16.01 -16.70 23.16
CA GLY A 492 15.89 -16.46 24.59
C GLY A 492 14.99 -15.28 24.97
N GLU A 493 14.61 -14.43 24.01
CA GLU A 493 13.63 -13.35 24.22
C GLU A 493 12.19 -13.86 24.08
N VAL A 494 11.29 -13.29 24.89
CA VAL A 494 9.86 -13.55 24.86
C VAL A 494 9.11 -12.25 24.60
N LEU A 495 8.41 -12.14 23.48
CA LEU A 495 7.47 -11.05 23.23
C LEU A 495 6.17 -11.33 23.99
N ILE A 496 5.71 -10.40 24.82
CA ILE A 496 4.34 -10.35 25.33
C ILE A 496 3.56 -9.35 24.46
N LEU A 497 2.52 -9.85 23.80
CA LEU A 497 1.69 -9.06 22.90
C LEU A 497 0.24 -9.05 23.41
N PRO A 498 -0.23 -7.92 23.95
CA PRO A 498 -1.63 -7.76 24.30
C PRO A 498 -2.56 -7.96 23.10
N ASN A 499 -3.82 -8.24 23.36
CA ASN A 499 -4.78 -8.57 22.30
C ASN A 499 -5.07 -7.32 21.47
N GLY A 500 -5.36 -7.51 20.19
CA GLY A 500 -5.77 -6.43 19.29
C GLY A 500 -4.63 -5.76 18.51
N TRP A 501 -3.37 -6.10 18.78
CA TRP A 501 -2.24 -5.56 18.02
C TRP A 501 -2.19 -6.10 16.59
N SER A 502 -2.03 -5.20 15.62
CA SER A 502 -1.72 -5.56 14.23
C SER A 502 -0.25 -5.92 14.13
N HIS A 503 0.09 -7.04 13.52
CA HIS A 503 1.48 -7.47 13.47
C HIS A 503 1.84 -8.29 12.22
N GLN A 504 3.06 -8.05 11.72
CA GLN A 504 3.70 -8.78 10.63
C GLN A 504 5.07 -9.29 11.09
N THR A 505 5.46 -10.47 10.61
CA THR A 505 6.77 -11.05 10.92
C THR A 505 7.60 -11.29 9.66
N LEU A 506 8.91 -11.20 9.81
CA LEU A 506 9.88 -11.58 8.78
C LEU A 506 11.03 -12.37 9.41
N THR A 507 11.23 -13.59 8.93
CA THR A 507 12.30 -14.49 9.36
C THR A 507 13.62 -14.03 8.75
N LEU A 508 14.59 -13.64 9.58
CA LEU A 508 15.89 -13.11 9.13
C LEU A 508 16.95 -14.21 8.97
N SER A 509 16.79 -15.30 9.70
CA SER A 509 17.54 -16.55 9.59
C SER A 509 16.59 -17.69 9.87
N ASP A 510 16.87 -18.89 9.37
CA ASP A 510 16.07 -20.09 9.69
C ASP A 510 15.81 -20.15 11.19
N SER A 511 14.54 -20.25 11.57
CA SER A 511 14.11 -19.95 12.93
C SER A 511 13.02 -20.88 13.44
N ILE A 512 13.01 -21.04 14.76
CA ILE A 512 11.96 -21.74 15.52
C ILE A 512 11.49 -20.81 16.62
N SER A 513 10.18 -20.59 16.71
CA SER A 513 9.53 -19.89 17.82
C SER A 513 8.43 -20.76 18.41
N LEU A 514 8.21 -20.63 19.71
CA LEU A 514 7.06 -21.21 20.41
C LEU A 514 6.15 -20.07 20.85
N SER A 515 4.89 -20.11 20.46
CA SER A 515 3.89 -19.15 20.90
C SER A 515 2.77 -19.82 21.69
N HIS A 516 2.20 -19.09 22.62
CA HIS A 516 1.11 -19.55 23.46
C HIS A 516 0.09 -18.44 23.66
N ASP A 517 -1.18 -18.77 23.41
CA ASP A 517 -2.30 -17.88 23.69
C ASP A 517 -2.66 -17.97 25.18
N PHE A 518 -2.79 -16.84 25.86
CA PHE A 518 -3.15 -16.80 27.28
C PHE A 518 -4.31 -15.82 27.56
N MET A 519 -5.02 -16.09 28.66
CA MET A 519 -6.19 -15.32 29.07
C MET A 519 -6.14 -15.00 30.56
N ASN A 520 -6.56 -13.81 30.94
CA ASN A 520 -6.75 -13.47 32.34
C ASN A 520 -7.77 -12.33 32.47
N VAL A 521 -7.78 -11.67 33.63
CA VAL A 521 -8.71 -10.58 33.93
C VAL A 521 -8.63 -9.41 32.95
N SER A 522 -7.49 -9.12 32.30
CA SER A 522 -7.34 -7.96 31.41
C SER A 522 -8.00 -8.13 30.04
N ASN A 523 -8.18 -9.37 29.55
CA ASN A 523 -8.69 -9.60 28.19
C ASN A 523 -9.92 -10.50 28.09
N ILE A 524 -10.42 -11.05 29.21
CA ILE A 524 -11.59 -11.93 29.23
C ILE A 524 -12.81 -11.35 28.51
N ASP A 525 -13.08 -10.06 28.65
CA ASP A 525 -14.24 -9.44 27.98
C ASP A 525 -14.09 -9.43 26.46
N SER A 526 -12.91 -9.06 25.95
CA SER A 526 -12.63 -9.09 24.51
C SER A 526 -12.75 -10.50 23.95
N PHE A 527 -12.30 -11.50 24.70
CA PHE A 527 -12.43 -12.89 24.31
C PHE A 527 -13.88 -13.35 24.26
N LEU A 528 -14.66 -13.09 25.30
CA LEU A 528 -16.07 -13.45 25.37
C LEU A 528 -16.88 -12.80 24.24
N GLU A 529 -16.67 -11.51 24.00
CA GLU A 529 -17.32 -10.78 22.90
C GLU A 529 -17.01 -11.40 21.55
N ARG A 530 -15.72 -11.67 21.26
CA ARG A 530 -15.30 -12.29 19.99
C ARG A 530 -15.77 -13.74 19.85
N MET A 531 -15.84 -14.48 20.94
CA MET A 531 -16.37 -15.84 20.98
C MET A 531 -17.87 -15.89 20.64
N GLU A 532 -18.64 -14.92 21.13
CA GLU A 532 -20.07 -14.75 20.83
C GLU A 532 -20.29 -14.29 19.37
N ALA A 533 -19.43 -13.39 18.86
CA ALA A 533 -19.51 -12.88 17.49
C ALA A 533 -19.06 -13.89 16.40
N ARG A 534 -18.17 -14.84 16.71
CA ARG A 534 -17.56 -15.78 15.74
C ARG A 534 -18.08 -17.22 15.87
N LYS A 535 -17.44 -18.17 15.16
CA LYS A 535 -17.68 -19.64 15.22
C LYS A 535 -17.43 -20.28 16.61
N GLY A 536 -17.24 -19.48 17.68
CA GLY A 536 -17.14 -19.92 19.08
C GLY A 536 -18.40 -20.62 19.63
N LYS A 537 -19.51 -20.61 18.87
CA LYS A 537 -20.72 -21.40 19.14
C LYS A 537 -20.45 -22.87 19.45
N LYS A 538 -19.38 -23.48 18.91
CA LYS A 538 -19.01 -24.86 19.25
C LYS A 538 -18.58 -24.99 20.71
N TYR A 539 -17.74 -24.08 21.21
CA TYR A 539 -17.28 -24.09 22.60
C TYR A 539 -18.43 -23.77 23.57
N MET A 540 -19.31 -22.83 23.22
CA MET A 540 -20.51 -22.52 24.00
C MET A 540 -21.56 -23.64 24.03
N LYS A 541 -21.45 -24.62 23.12
CA LYS A 541 -22.24 -25.86 23.10
C LYS A 541 -21.50 -27.05 23.70
N SER A 542 -20.22 -26.92 24.00
CA SER A 542 -19.41 -28.02 24.54
C SER A 542 -19.77 -28.24 26.01
N GLU A 543 -20.10 -29.48 26.36
CA GLU A 543 -20.38 -29.86 27.76
C GLU A 543 -19.16 -29.73 28.66
N THR A 544 -17.95 -29.76 28.11
CA THR A 544 -16.68 -29.65 28.87
C THR A 544 -16.17 -28.22 28.96
N ILE A 545 -16.29 -27.42 27.89
CA ILE A 545 -15.70 -26.08 27.82
C ILE A 545 -16.65 -25.01 28.33
N LYS A 546 -17.97 -25.17 28.08
CA LYS A 546 -18.98 -24.21 28.52
C LYS A 546 -18.91 -23.93 30.03
N PRO A 547 -18.84 -24.93 30.94
CA PRO A 547 -18.77 -24.67 32.38
C PRO A 547 -17.54 -23.85 32.78
N ILE A 548 -16.39 -24.10 32.15
CA ILE A 548 -15.14 -23.35 32.41
C ILE A 548 -15.31 -21.89 31.99
N ILE A 549 -15.89 -21.63 30.82
CA ILE A 549 -16.16 -20.26 30.37
C ILE A 549 -17.12 -19.53 31.33
N PHE A 550 -18.16 -20.22 31.85
CA PHE A 550 -19.04 -19.63 32.86
C PHE A 550 -18.29 -19.32 34.16
N HIS A 551 -17.42 -20.22 34.60
CA HIS A 551 -16.56 -19.99 35.75
C HIS A 551 -15.66 -18.75 35.57
N TRP A 552 -15.07 -18.56 34.39
CA TRP A 552 -14.30 -17.35 34.09
C TRP A 552 -15.14 -16.07 34.12
N LYS A 553 -16.41 -16.12 33.66
CA LYS A 553 -17.35 -15.00 33.77
C LYS A 553 -17.60 -14.63 35.25
N GLU A 554 -17.84 -15.63 36.10
CA GLU A 554 -18.02 -15.43 37.54
C GLU A 554 -16.77 -14.88 38.22
N LYS A 555 -15.59 -15.42 37.88
CA LYS A 555 -14.28 -14.96 38.39
C LYS A 555 -14.05 -13.48 38.07
N ARG A 556 -14.31 -13.08 36.81
CA ARG A 556 -14.27 -11.67 36.38
C ARG A 556 -15.23 -10.80 37.20
N ASP A 557 -16.48 -11.23 37.37
CA ASP A 557 -17.50 -10.44 38.05
C ASP A 557 -17.17 -10.26 39.54
N ALA A 558 -16.60 -11.29 40.19
CA ALA A 558 -16.12 -11.20 41.56
C ALA A 558 -14.94 -10.24 41.72
N LEU A 559 -13.97 -10.26 40.80
CA LEU A 559 -12.80 -9.36 40.83
C LEU A 559 -13.21 -7.88 40.68
N ARG A 560 -14.21 -7.60 39.85
CA ARG A 560 -14.82 -6.26 39.70
C ARG A 560 -15.51 -5.75 40.96
N GLN A 561 -16.02 -6.65 41.81
CA GLN A 561 -16.68 -6.28 43.06
C GLN A 561 -15.68 -6.00 44.20
N GLN A 562 -14.46 -6.56 44.11
CA GLN A 562 -13.43 -6.46 45.15
C GLN A 562 -12.48 -5.27 44.93
N THR A 563 -12.38 -4.75 43.71
CA THR A 563 -11.43 -3.68 43.34
C THR A 563 -12.15 -2.64 42.48
N ILE A 564 -11.91 -1.35 42.76
CA ILE A 564 -12.29 -0.22 41.90
C ILE A 564 -11.40 -0.31 40.64
N ILE A 565 -11.75 -1.19 39.69
CA ILE A 565 -11.16 -1.29 38.34
C ILE A 565 -12.28 -1.11 37.32
#